data_AF-A0A973I8D4-F1
#
_entry.id   AF-A0A973I8D4-F1
#
_cell.length_a   1.000
_cell.length_b   1.000
_cell.length_c   1.000
_cell.angle_alpha   90.00
_cell.angle_beta   90.00
_cell.angle_gamma   90.00
#
_symmetry.space_group_name_H-M   'P 1'
#
loop_
_entity.id
_entity.type
_entity.pdbx_description
1 polymer ?
#
loop_
_entity_poly.entity_id
_entity_poly.type
_entity_poly.pdbx_seq_one_letter_code
_entity_poly.pdbx_strand_id
1 'polypeptide(L)'
;MPAPKYTRDQIETAARMREEGKTVGQIALKLGMSQQAVDWHCLREGADSPKTRKNIVGDIGPMVVQRGGHVVRRFTAEEDQKLLELEAQGMTKSQIGRALGRRPNSITARLLTLARRDARLEALAE
;
A
#
# COMPACT_ATOMS: atom_id res chain seq x y z
N MET A 1 1.53 -22.30 -11.28
CA MET A 1 1.23 -20.89 -10.96
C MET A 1 0.72 -20.24 -12.24
N PRO A 2 -0.47 -19.62 -12.27
CA PRO A 2 -0.93 -18.90 -13.46
C PRO A 2 0.03 -17.75 -13.77
N ALA A 3 0.14 -17.39 -15.06
CA ALA A 3 0.95 -16.27 -15.48
C ALA A 3 0.49 -14.97 -14.78
N PRO A 4 1.43 -14.08 -14.40
CA PRO A 4 1.06 -12.77 -13.87
C PRO A 4 0.13 -12.03 -14.85
N LYS A 5 -0.91 -11.39 -14.32
CA LYS A 5 -1.87 -10.63 -15.13
C LYS A 5 -1.22 -9.45 -15.87
N TYR A 6 -0.17 -8.86 -15.29
CA TYR A 6 0.53 -7.69 -15.82
C TYR A 6 2.02 -8.01 -15.98
N THR A 7 2.61 -7.54 -17.07
CA THR A 7 4.03 -7.74 -17.34
C THR A 7 4.89 -6.87 -16.42
N ARG A 8 6.18 -7.22 -16.31
CA ARG A 8 7.18 -6.41 -15.60
C ARG A 8 7.25 -4.99 -16.17
N ASP A 9 7.31 -4.86 -17.49
CA ASP A 9 7.37 -3.56 -18.17
C ASP A 9 6.15 -2.68 -17.89
N GLN A 10 4.95 -3.28 -17.79
CA GLN A 10 3.74 -2.54 -17.41
C GLN A 10 3.85 -2.00 -15.98
N ILE A 11 4.39 -2.79 -15.05
CA ILE A 11 4.57 -2.40 -13.65
C ILE A 11 5.62 -1.29 -13.53
N GLU A 12 6.77 -1.44 -14.19
CA GLU A 12 7.84 -0.44 -14.21
C GLU A 12 7.37 0.87 -14.85
N THR A 13 6.60 0.79 -15.94
CA THR A 13 6.00 1.97 -16.57
C THR A 13 4.99 2.65 -15.66
N ALA A 14 4.15 1.88 -14.95
CA ALA A 14 3.19 2.43 -13.98
C ALA A 14 3.89 3.15 -12.83
N ALA A 15 4.96 2.57 -12.30
CA ALA A 15 5.79 3.15 -11.24
C ALA A 15 6.39 4.49 -11.69
N ARG A 16 7.08 4.52 -12.84
CA ARG A 16 7.65 5.75 -13.40
C ARG A 16 6.60 6.85 -13.60
N MET A 17 5.47 6.52 -14.23
CA MET A 17 4.38 7.47 -14.43
C MET A 17 3.83 8.01 -13.09
N ARG A 18 3.83 7.21 -12.03
CA ARG A 18 3.38 7.63 -10.71
C ARG A 18 4.32 8.68 -10.11
N GLU A 19 5.63 8.46 -10.22
CA GLU A 19 6.67 9.38 -9.77
C GLU A 19 6.70 10.68 -10.60
N GLU A 20 6.35 10.62 -11.88
CA GLU A 20 6.09 11.80 -12.73
C GLU A 20 4.83 12.59 -12.30
N GLY A 21 4.06 12.06 -11.34
CA GLY A 21 2.88 12.73 -10.80
C GLY A 21 1.59 12.50 -11.57
N LYS A 22 1.52 11.45 -12.40
CA LYS A 22 0.25 10.98 -12.97
C LYS A 22 -0.64 10.38 -11.89
N THR A 23 -1.95 10.52 -12.08
CA THR A 23 -2.93 9.90 -11.18
C THR A 23 -3.08 8.41 -11.50
N VAL A 24 -3.51 7.64 -10.51
CA VAL A 24 -3.82 6.20 -10.68
C VAL A 24 -4.80 5.97 -11.84
N GLY A 25 -5.81 6.85 -12.00
CA GLY A 25 -6.77 6.79 -13.10
C GLY A 25 -6.13 7.01 -14.48
N GLN A 26 -5.22 7.99 -14.59
CA GLN A 26 -4.49 8.26 -15.84
C GLN A 26 -3.59 7.08 -16.24
N ILE A 27 -2.90 6.48 -15.27
CA ILE A 27 -2.03 5.32 -15.49
C ILE A 27 -2.86 4.11 -15.90
N ALA A 28 -3.96 3.84 -15.19
CA ALA A 28 -4.89 2.76 -15.47
C ALA A 28 -5.43 2.84 -16.91
N LEU A 29 -5.89 4.02 -17.33
CA LEU A 29 -6.37 4.26 -18.70
C LEU A 29 -5.26 4.03 -19.73
N LYS A 30 -4.05 4.54 -19.47
CA LYS A 30 -2.92 4.44 -20.41
C LYS A 30 -2.42 3.01 -20.61
N LEU A 31 -2.40 2.22 -19.54
CA LEU A 31 -1.79 0.87 -19.54
C LEU A 31 -2.81 -0.27 -19.62
N GLY A 32 -4.12 0.02 -19.68
CA GLY A 32 -5.17 -0.99 -19.67
C GLY A 32 -5.24 -1.77 -18.36
N MET A 33 -4.81 -1.16 -17.25
CA MET A 33 -4.83 -1.76 -15.91
C MET A 33 -6.07 -1.32 -15.13
N SER A 34 -6.50 -2.10 -14.12
CA SER A 34 -7.49 -1.56 -13.18
C SER A 34 -6.83 -0.56 -12.24
N GLN A 35 -7.57 0.45 -11.77
CA GLN A 35 -7.03 1.42 -10.82
C GLN A 35 -6.47 0.77 -9.56
N GLN A 36 -7.13 -0.28 -9.05
CA GLN A 36 -6.67 -1.01 -7.88
C GLN A 36 -5.37 -1.79 -8.13
N ALA A 37 -5.17 -2.31 -9.35
CA ALA A 37 -3.92 -2.96 -9.72
C ALA A 37 -2.77 -1.95 -9.80
N VAL A 38 -3.01 -0.78 -10.40
CA VAL A 38 -2.02 0.31 -10.44
C VAL A 38 -1.64 0.74 -9.03
N ASP A 39 -2.62 1.01 -8.16
CA ASP A 39 -2.36 1.42 -6.78
C ASP A 39 -1.52 0.39 -6.02
N TRP A 40 -1.88 -0.89 -6.13
CA TRP A 40 -1.13 -1.99 -5.52
C TRP A 40 0.30 -2.11 -6.04
N HIS A 41 0.48 -2.07 -7.37
CA HIS A 41 1.80 -2.21 -7.97
C HIS A 41 2.68 -1.00 -7.63
N CYS A 42 2.19 0.23 -7.78
CA CYS A 42 2.96 1.41 -7.39
C CYS A 42 3.34 1.39 -5.90
N LEU A 43 2.42 0.99 -5.01
CA LEU A 43 2.74 0.85 -3.58
C LEU A 43 3.87 -0.17 -3.35
N ARG A 44 3.84 -1.31 -4.05
CA ARG A 44 4.83 -2.38 -3.90
C ARG A 44 6.19 -2.00 -4.48
N GLU A 45 6.22 -1.26 -5.58
CA GLU A 45 7.46 -0.74 -6.17
C GLU A 45 7.98 0.52 -5.42
N GLY A 46 7.29 0.98 -4.36
CA GLY A 46 7.67 2.20 -3.63
C GLY A 46 7.38 3.50 -4.38
N ALA A 47 6.80 3.42 -5.58
CA ALA A 47 6.52 4.56 -6.43
C ALA A 47 5.46 5.49 -5.81
N ASP A 48 5.89 6.69 -5.46
CA ASP A 48 5.05 7.70 -4.84
C ASP A 48 4.95 8.97 -5.69
N SER A 49 3.81 9.63 -5.62
CA SER A 49 3.60 10.84 -6.40
C SER A 49 4.12 12.07 -5.68
N PRO A 50 4.85 12.96 -6.38
CA PRO A 50 5.33 14.22 -5.82
C PRO A 50 4.20 15.13 -5.33
N LYS A 51 2.99 14.96 -5.88
CA LYS A 51 1.79 15.72 -5.47
C LYS A 51 1.24 15.25 -4.13
N THR A 52 1.40 13.97 -3.80
CA THR A 52 0.81 13.38 -2.59
C THR A 52 1.84 13.04 -1.52
N ARG A 53 3.14 13.07 -1.82
CA ARG A 53 4.20 12.75 -0.85
C ARG A 53 4.23 13.71 0.34
N LYS A 54 3.83 14.97 0.15
CA LYS A 54 3.71 15.98 1.21
C LYS A 54 2.53 15.74 2.16
N ASN A 55 1.55 14.94 1.73
CA ASN A 55 0.36 14.63 2.53
C ASN A 55 0.62 13.38 3.37
N ILE A 56 1.21 13.58 4.55
CA ILE A 56 1.62 12.49 5.47
C ILE A 56 0.48 12.10 6.41
N VAL A 57 -0.21 13.09 6.96
CA VAL A 57 -1.33 12.90 7.87
C VAL A 57 -2.60 13.34 7.14
N GLY A 58 -3.57 12.43 7.05
CA GLY A 58 -4.92 12.74 6.59
C GLY A 58 -5.92 12.33 7.64
N ASP A 59 -7.11 12.92 7.60
CA ASP A 59 -8.18 12.58 8.53
C ASP A 59 -8.51 11.09 8.44
N ILE A 60 -8.37 10.41 9.57
CA ILE A 60 -8.74 9.01 9.69
C ILE A 60 -10.26 8.99 9.81
N GLY A 61 -10.94 8.69 8.70
CA GLY A 61 -12.37 8.42 8.71
C GLY A 61 -12.74 7.20 9.59
N PRO A 62 -13.99 6.71 9.55
CA PRO A 62 -14.46 5.67 10.44
C PRO A 62 -13.56 4.42 10.50
N MET A 63 -13.38 3.86 11.70
CA MET A 63 -12.55 2.68 11.94
C MET A 63 -13.07 1.41 11.26
N VAL A 64 -14.37 1.38 10.96
CA VAL A 64 -15.02 0.32 10.21
C VAL A 64 -15.81 0.95 9.08
N VAL A 65 -15.58 0.49 7.85
CA VAL A 65 -16.28 0.96 6.65
C VAL A 65 -16.84 -0.22 5.87
N GLN A 66 -18.01 -0.04 5.25
CA GLN A 66 -18.52 -1.01 4.28
C GLN A 66 -18.04 -0.66 2.87
N ARG A 67 -17.51 -1.64 2.15
CA ARG A 67 -17.05 -1.49 0.76
C ARG A 67 -17.47 -2.69 -0.06
N GLY A 68 -18.34 -2.49 -1.05
CA GLY A 68 -18.79 -3.56 -1.94
C GLY A 68 -19.35 -4.79 -1.22
N GLY A 69 -20.14 -4.58 -0.16
CA GLY A 69 -20.72 -5.65 0.66
C GLY A 69 -19.76 -6.25 1.70
N HIS A 70 -18.53 -5.77 1.81
CA HIS A 70 -17.55 -6.26 2.79
C HIS A 70 -17.29 -5.22 3.89
N VAL A 71 -17.21 -5.70 5.13
CA VAL A 71 -16.79 -4.90 6.28
C VAL A 71 -15.26 -4.83 6.30
N VAL A 72 -14.72 -3.62 6.22
CA VAL A 72 -13.29 -3.34 6.26
C VAL A 72 -12.96 -2.59 7.54
N ARG A 73 -12.14 -3.21 8.40
CA ARG A 73 -11.63 -2.61 9.64
C ARG A 73 -10.27 -1.95 9.37
N ARG A 74 -10.08 -0.69 9.79
CA ARG A 74 -8.80 0.03 9.72
C ARG A 74 -7.82 -0.49 10.76
N PHE A 75 -6.52 -0.31 10.52
CA PHE A 75 -5.48 -0.55 11.53
C PHE A 75 -5.48 0.58 12.55
N THR A 76 -5.36 0.20 13.82
CA THR A 76 -5.09 1.08 14.95
C THR A 76 -3.59 1.34 15.09
N ALA A 77 -3.19 2.34 15.87
CA ALA A 77 -1.79 2.62 16.14
C ALA A 77 -1.14 1.46 16.91
N GLU A 78 -1.87 0.86 17.85
CA GLU A 78 -1.42 -0.29 18.65
C GLU A 78 -1.23 -1.53 17.77
N GLU A 79 -2.11 -1.74 16.78
CA GLU A 79 -1.92 -2.81 15.81
C GLU A 79 -0.73 -2.56 14.89
N ASP A 80 -0.47 -1.32 14.49
CA ASP A 80 0.72 -0.99 13.68
C ASP A 80 2.00 -1.25 14.46
N GLN A 81 2.06 -0.81 15.72
CA GLN A 81 3.21 -1.07 16.58
C GLN A 81 3.45 -2.57 16.73
N LYS A 82 2.43 -3.34 17.08
CA LYS A 82 2.54 -4.79 17.23
C LYS A 82 2.90 -5.48 15.90
N LEU A 83 2.38 -4.99 14.77
CA LEU A 83 2.71 -5.49 13.44
C LEU A 83 4.20 -5.30 13.13
N LEU A 84 4.76 -4.11 13.42
CA LEU A 84 6.18 -3.81 13.22
C LEU A 84 7.08 -4.62 14.16
N GLU A 85 6.69 -4.77 15.43
CA GLU A 85 7.41 -5.60 16.40
C GLU A 85 7.52 -7.06 15.96
N LEU A 86 6.41 -7.65 15.51
CA LEU A 86 6.39 -9.05 15.05
C LEU A 86 7.18 -9.22 13.74
N GLU A 87 7.15 -8.23 12.85
CA GLU A 87 7.93 -8.25 11.62
C GLU A 87 9.43 -8.17 11.89
N ALA A 88 9.85 -7.30 12.82
CA ALA A 88 11.24 -7.21 13.30
C ALA A 88 11.73 -8.50 13.97
N GLN A 89 10.83 -9.30 14.57
CA GLN A 89 11.13 -10.64 15.08
C GLN A 89 11.26 -11.70 13.98
N GLY A 90 11.11 -11.33 12.70
CA GLY A 90 11.21 -12.24 11.56
C GLY A 90 9.95 -13.08 11.33
N MET A 91 8.81 -12.74 11.95
CA MET A 91 7.57 -13.48 11.72
C MET A 91 7.08 -13.32 10.28
N THR A 92 6.56 -14.42 9.72
CA THR A 92 5.92 -14.37 8.40
C THR A 92 4.59 -13.59 8.45
N LYS A 93 4.21 -12.97 7.33
CA LYS A 93 2.92 -12.27 7.17
C LYS A 93 1.71 -13.10 7.60
N SER A 94 1.78 -14.43 7.43
CA SER A 94 0.74 -15.37 7.84
C SER A 94 0.70 -15.63 9.34
N GLN A 95 1.84 -15.59 10.03
CA GLN A 95 1.90 -15.65 11.50
C GLN A 95 1.40 -14.33 12.11
N ILE A 96 1.87 -13.19 11.58
CA ILE A 96 1.42 -11.86 12.01
C ILE A 96 -0.09 -11.72 11.82
N GLY A 97 -0.61 -12.14 10.66
CA GLY A 97 -2.05 -12.13 10.39
C GLY A 97 -2.86 -12.94 11.41
N ARG A 98 -2.38 -14.12 11.81
CA ARG A 98 -3.00 -14.91 12.87
C ARG A 98 -2.96 -14.22 14.22
N ALA A 99 -1.82 -13.62 14.59
CA ALA A 99 -1.66 -12.90 15.86
C ALA A 99 -2.55 -11.65 15.98
N LEU A 100 -2.89 -11.01 14.85
CA LEU A 100 -3.69 -9.78 14.81
C LEU A 100 -5.16 -10.00 14.36
N GLY A 101 -5.56 -11.24 14.03
CA GLY A 101 -6.88 -11.51 13.47
C GLY A 101 -7.10 -10.85 12.10
N ARG A 102 -6.08 -10.82 11.25
CA ARG A 102 -6.03 -10.12 9.96
C ARG A 102 -5.62 -11.07 8.84
N ARG A 103 -6.08 -10.79 7.60
CA ARG A 103 -5.64 -11.55 6.42
C ARG A 103 -4.17 -11.24 6.09
N PRO A 104 -3.35 -12.22 5.65
CA PRO A 104 -1.93 -12.00 5.34
C PRO A 104 -1.69 -10.92 4.27
N ASN A 105 -2.57 -10.83 3.27
CA ASN A 105 -2.50 -9.77 2.26
C ASN A 105 -2.73 -8.37 2.85
N SER A 106 -3.58 -8.27 3.87
CA SER A 106 -3.81 -7.02 4.60
C SER A 106 -2.58 -6.60 5.40
N ILE A 107 -1.82 -7.56 5.96
CA ILE A 107 -0.54 -7.30 6.62
C ILE A 107 0.48 -6.78 5.62
N THR A 108 0.59 -7.42 4.45
CA THR A 108 1.53 -7.01 3.40
C THR A 108 1.26 -5.59 2.93
N ALA A 109 -0.01 -5.28 2.62
CA ALA A 109 -0.41 -3.92 2.23
C ALA A 109 -0.11 -2.89 3.33
N ARG A 110 -0.30 -3.25 4.61
CA ARG A 110 -0.07 -2.34 5.73
C ARG A 110 1.42 -2.06 5.93
N LEU A 111 2.27 -3.08 5.91
CA LEU A 111 3.73 -2.92 5.98
C LEU A 111 4.24 -1.96 4.89
N LEU A 112 3.84 -2.17 3.63
CA LEU A 112 4.22 -1.28 2.53
C LEU A 112 3.71 0.15 2.72
N THR A 113 2.51 0.30 3.29
CA THR A 113 1.94 1.62 3.59
C THR A 113 2.73 2.35 4.68
N LEU A 114 3.15 1.63 5.72
CA LEU A 114 3.97 2.18 6.81
C LEU A 114 5.37 2.55 6.29
N ALA A 115 6.02 1.66 5.55
CA ALA A 115 7.32 1.94 4.93
C ALA A 115 7.27 3.19 4.03
N ARG A 116 6.24 3.33 3.20
CA ARG A 116 6.05 4.54 2.38
C ARG A 116 5.82 5.78 3.23
N ARG A 117 5.12 5.67 4.37
CA ARG A 117 4.89 6.79 5.28
C ARG A 117 6.20 7.24 5.92
N ASP A 118 7.02 6.30 6.35
CA ASP A 118 8.33 6.58 6.98
C ASP A 118 9.27 7.23 5.96
N ALA A 119 9.35 6.70 4.73
CA ALA A 119 10.13 7.32 3.66
C ALA A 119 9.70 8.76 3.33
N ARG A 120 8.39 9.07 3.40
CA ARG A 120 7.90 10.46 3.24
C ARG A 120 8.31 11.37 4.39
N LEU A 121 8.33 10.84 5.61
CA LEU A 121 8.74 11.59 6.80
C LEU A 121 10.24 11.90 6.73
N GLU A 122 11.06 10.91 6.37
CA GLU A 122 12.50 11.07 6.14
C GLU A 122 12.78 12.15 5.08
N ALA A 123 12.10 12.08 3.94
CA ALA A 123 12.27 13.05 2.85
C ALA A 123 11.77 14.48 3.17
N LEU A 124 11.06 14.71 4.28
CA LEU A 124 10.72 16.04 4.78
C LEU A 124 11.71 16.55 5.84
N ALA A 125 12.51 15.67 6.43
CA ALA A 125 13.51 16.02 7.43
C ALA A 125 14.84 16.47 6.80
N GLU A 126 15.04 16.21 5.50
CA GLU A 126 16.15 16.70 4.65
C GLU A 126 15.86 18.08 4.05
#